data_AF-A0ABD6EM24-F1
#
_entry.id   AF-A0ABD6EM24-F1
#
_cell.length_a   1.000
_cell.length_b   1.000
_cell.length_c   1.000
_cell.angle_alpha   90.00
_cell.angle_beta   90.00
_cell.angle_gamma   90.00
#
_symmetry.space_group_name_H-M   'P 1'
#
loop_
_entity.id
_entity.type
_entity.pdbx_description
1 polymer ?
#
loop_
_entity_poly.entity_id
_entity_poly.type
_entity_poly.pdbx_seq_one_letter_code
_entity_poly.pdbx_strand_id
1 'polypeptide(L)'
;MGVSLVWTLIATLAVILSFICYPIESKGETADESIYEDMSWHAAEKINLMSNDFYHLVPIAVSTIFIHDSGEVSHEMKFILARSNCTKHNEVILRNDCIADPDKEYQVCEVNFLRSNEEKLRSVRFLGCSTPDAASVVDLINEGIFVRHIVEKRAPDGKQSLLEVLGKSIGPKQTRIWNRFVHFTQKYGREYASKQEYIDRFNIFQKNMRLAKKYQKYEQGTAVYGETQFSDMSQKEFREKILPMNWPRSLHPMKLADVEKLIGNVSDLPDEFDWRSKHVVTEIKNQGMCGSCWAFSVTGNIEGAWAIKTGHLISLSEQELLDCDVIDQGCNGGLPMNAYGEIIRMGGLEAEKDYPYDARKEVCKLKKSDIVVFINDSLQLPKNETTMAEWLVARGPISIGLDANTLQFYRHGIAHPWKLFCPAFALNHGVLIVGYGHEKDRRGKDQPYWIIKNSWGTKWGESGYFRLFRGMNVCGVREMATSSLIK
;
A
#
# COMPACT_ATOMS: atom_id res chain seq x y z
N MET A 1 -66.39 -29.94 -24.09
CA MET A 1 -65.09 -30.39 -24.65
C MET A 1 -64.30 -29.13 -24.96
N GLY A 2 -63.57 -28.48 -24.06
CA GLY A 2 -62.78 -28.95 -22.91
C GLY A 2 -61.30 -28.59 -23.15
N VAL A 3 -61.01 -27.31 -23.38
CA VAL A 3 -60.10 -26.42 -22.62
C VAL A 3 -58.79 -27.06 -22.14
N SER A 4 -57.72 -26.56 -22.76
CA SER A 4 -56.29 -26.70 -22.49
C SER A 4 -55.89 -26.45 -21.03
N LEU A 5 -55.45 -27.49 -20.32
CA LEU A 5 -54.50 -27.38 -19.21
C LEU A 5 -53.60 -28.63 -19.16
N VAL A 6 -52.29 -28.37 -19.12
CA VAL A 6 -51.29 -29.06 -18.31
C VAL A 6 -51.02 -30.52 -18.65
N TRP A 7 -49.92 -30.79 -19.37
CA TRP A 7 -49.00 -31.93 -19.12
C TRP A 7 -47.63 -31.62 -19.78
N THR A 8 -46.96 -30.57 -19.29
CA THR A 8 -45.51 -30.39 -19.42
C THR A 8 -44.83 -31.25 -18.36
N LEU A 9 -44.44 -32.48 -18.72
CA LEU A 9 -43.62 -33.34 -17.84
C LEU A 9 -42.80 -34.35 -18.65
N ILE A 10 -42.16 -33.90 -19.72
CA ILE A 10 -41.05 -34.60 -20.38
C ILE A 10 -39.99 -33.54 -20.74
N ALA A 11 -39.40 -32.94 -19.71
CA ALA A 11 -38.17 -32.14 -19.79
C ALA A 11 -37.57 -31.97 -18.37
N THR A 12 -37.44 -33.07 -17.63
CA THR A 12 -36.81 -33.11 -16.31
C THR A 12 -35.95 -34.37 -16.23
N LEU A 13 -34.77 -34.34 -16.86
CA LEU A 13 -33.64 -35.25 -16.57
C LEU A 13 -32.32 -34.81 -17.24
N ALA A 14 -32.08 -33.50 -17.35
CA ALA A 14 -30.79 -32.96 -17.81
C ALA A 14 -30.42 -31.60 -17.17
N VAL A 15 -30.94 -31.33 -15.97
CA VAL A 15 -30.49 -30.23 -15.12
C VAL A 15 -30.44 -30.79 -13.70
N ILE A 16 -29.35 -30.49 -12.97
CA ILE A 16 -28.99 -30.96 -11.62
C ILE A 16 -28.12 -32.24 -11.60
N LEU A 17 -26.89 -32.09 -12.10
CA LEU A 17 -25.66 -32.66 -11.49
C LEU A 17 -24.44 -31.87 -11.97
N SER A 18 -24.58 -30.54 -12.03
CA SER A 18 -23.45 -29.63 -11.98
C SER A 18 -23.00 -29.59 -10.52
N PHE A 19 -21.92 -30.33 -10.22
CA PHE A 19 -21.18 -30.18 -8.98
C PHE A 19 -20.95 -28.69 -8.72
N ILE A 20 -21.48 -28.22 -7.61
CA ILE A 20 -21.31 -26.84 -7.18
C ILE A 20 -19.86 -26.70 -6.73
N CYS A 21 -18.97 -26.28 -7.63
CA CYS A 21 -17.67 -25.73 -7.27
C CYS A 21 -17.91 -24.32 -6.73
N TYR A 22 -17.92 -24.16 -5.41
CA TYR A 22 -17.74 -22.84 -4.80
C TYR A 22 -16.25 -22.51 -4.79
N PRO A 23 -15.79 -21.43 -5.42
CA PRO A 23 -14.53 -20.82 -5.03
C PRO A 23 -14.76 -20.20 -3.65
N ILE A 24 -14.23 -20.82 -2.60
CA ILE A 24 -14.13 -20.18 -1.30
C ILE A 24 -13.03 -19.12 -1.44
N GLU A 25 -13.40 -17.89 -1.83
CA GLU A 25 -12.67 -16.71 -1.33
C GLU A 25 -12.66 -16.86 0.19
N SER A 26 -11.49 -17.04 0.80
CA SER A 26 -11.33 -17.36 2.23
C SER A 26 -11.94 -16.27 3.12
N LYS A 27 -13.25 -16.39 3.38
CA LYS A 27 -13.97 -15.71 4.44
C LYS A 27 -14.39 -16.77 5.44
N GLY A 28 -13.56 -16.91 6.46
CA GLY A 28 -13.96 -17.35 7.79
C GLY A 28 -14.49 -18.76 7.89
N GLU A 29 -13.60 -19.75 7.88
CA GLU A 29 -13.72 -20.93 8.74
C GLU A 29 -12.32 -21.53 8.91
N THR A 30 -11.91 -21.68 10.17
CA THR A 30 -10.59 -22.21 10.55
C THR A 30 -10.57 -23.72 10.37
N ALA A 31 -10.44 -24.20 9.13
CA ALA A 31 -9.84 -25.51 8.92
C ALA A 31 -8.40 -25.46 9.46
N ASP A 32 -8.01 -26.45 10.26
CA ASP A 32 -6.72 -26.48 10.94
C ASP A 32 -5.58 -26.44 9.90
N GLU A 33 -4.89 -25.29 9.78
CA GLU A 33 -3.83 -25.03 8.79
C GLU A 33 -2.72 -26.12 8.85
N SER A 34 -2.60 -26.86 9.97
CA SER A 34 -1.71 -28.01 10.14
C SER A 34 -2.02 -29.19 9.20
N ILE A 35 -3.30 -29.39 8.85
CA ILE A 35 -3.75 -30.48 7.96
C ILE A 35 -3.23 -30.24 6.55
N TYR A 36 -3.27 -29.01 6.07
CA TYR A 36 -2.79 -28.64 4.72
C TYR A 36 -1.27 -28.71 4.61
N GLU A 37 -0.58 -28.33 5.69
CA GLU A 37 0.86 -28.55 5.82
C GLU A 37 1.20 -30.05 5.77
N ASP A 38 0.45 -30.93 6.44
CA ASP A 38 0.65 -32.39 6.37
C ASP A 38 0.40 -32.97 4.98
N MET A 39 -0.68 -32.54 4.35
CA MET A 39 -1.02 -32.96 2.98
C MET A 39 0.03 -32.52 1.96
N SER A 40 0.58 -31.31 2.11
CA SER A 40 1.63 -30.80 1.22
C SER A 40 2.94 -31.60 1.30
N TRP A 41 3.33 -32.00 2.51
CA TRP A 41 4.53 -32.82 2.73
C TRP A 41 4.33 -34.25 2.21
N HIS A 42 3.16 -34.83 2.44
CA HIS A 42 2.83 -36.15 1.90
C HIS A 42 2.80 -36.16 0.35
N ALA A 43 2.33 -35.07 -0.27
CA ALA A 43 2.44 -34.90 -1.72
C ALA A 43 3.90 -34.74 -2.17
N ALA A 44 4.70 -33.94 -1.49
CA ALA A 44 6.11 -33.74 -1.82
C ALA A 44 6.92 -35.04 -1.73
N GLU A 45 6.70 -35.87 -0.70
CA GLU A 45 7.33 -37.20 -0.58
C GLU A 45 7.03 -38.08 -1.79
N LYS A 46 5.75 -38.17 -2.19
CA LYS A 46 5.34 -38.94 -3.36
C LYS A 46 5.90 -38.37 -4.67
N ILE A 47 5.92 -37.05 -4.82
CA ILE A 47 6.50 -36.38 -6.00
C ILE A 47 8.01 -36.66 -6.06
N ASN A 48 8.71 -36.63 -4.93
CA ASN A 48 10.13 -36.97 -4.87
C ASN A 48 10.42 -38.40 -5.32
N LEU A 49 9.56 -39.37 -4.97
CA LEU A 49 9.67 -40.76 -5.41
C LEU A 49 9.44 -40.93 -6.92
N MET A 50 8.59 -40.12 -7.52
CA MET A 50 8.28 -40.19 -8.96
C MET A 50 9.20 -39.32 -9.82
N SER A 51 9.86 -38.33 -9.21
CA SER A 51 10.68 -37.35 -9.91
C SER A 51 12.12 -37.84 -10.10
N ASN A 52 12.64 -37.67 -11.32
CA ASN A 52 14.06 -37.89 -11.63
C ASN A 52 14.95 -36.68 -11.25
N ASP A 53 14.44 -35.70 -10.51
CA ASP A 53 15.25 -34.56 -10.06
C ASP A 53 16.36 -35.04 -9.11
N PHE A 54 17.56 -34.46 -9.26
CA PHE A 54 18.73 -34.78 -8.46
C PHE A 54 18.58 -34.30 -7.01
N TYR A 55 17.80 -33.23 -6.81
CA TYR A 55 17.52 -32.65 -5.50
C TYR A 55 16.14 -33.07 -4.99
N HIS A 56 15.98 -33.07 -3.67
CA HIS A 56 14.66 -33.23 -3.07
C HIS A 56 13.82 -31.97 -3.32
N LEU A 57 12.59 -32.14 -3.78
CA LEU A 57 11.59 -31.08 -3.90
C LEU A 57 10.86 -30.90 -2.57
N VAL A 58 10.83 -29.70 -2.01
CA VAL A 58 10.18 -29.40 -0.73
C VAL A 58 9.05 -28.38 -0.90
N PRO A 59 7.93 -28.52 -0.16
CA PRO A 59 6.81 -27.59 -0.28
C PRO A 59 7.13 -26.24 0.37
N ILE A 60 6.90 -25.15 -0.37
CA ILE A 60 7.11 -23.78 0.11
C ILE A 60 5.80 -23.01 0.32
N ALA A 61 4.74 -23.34 -0.43
CA ALA A 61 3.40 -22.77 -0.25
C ALA A 61 2.29 -23.66 -0.80
N VAL A 62 1.07 -23.46 -0.29
CA VAL A 62 -0.19 -23.97 -0.86
C VAL A 62 -0.95 -22.78 -1.44
N SER A 63 -1.09 -22.69 -2.76
CA SER A 63 -1.67 -21.51 -3.41
C SER A 63 -3.21 -21.56 -3.52
N THR A 64 -3.81 -22.74 -3.53
CA THR A 64 -5.27 -22.89 -3.71
C THR A 64 -5.76 -24.19 -3.10
N ILE A 65 -6.95 -24.17 -2.49
CA ILE A 65 -7.64 -25.36 -1.94
C ILE A 65 -9.10 -25.31 -2.41
N PHE A 66 -9.54 -26.28 -3.20
CA PHE A 66 -10.95 -26.52 -3.48
C PHE A 66 -11.42 -27.72 -2.67
N ILE A 67 -12.54 -27.55 -1.96
CA ILE A 67 -13.17 -28.62 -1.20
C ILE A 67 -14.43 -29.02 -1.97
N HIS A 68 -14.51 -30.28 -2.38
CA HIS A 68 -15.74 -30.82 -2.95
C HIS A 68 -16.35 -31.78 -1.94
N ASP A 69 -17.62 -31.51 -1.57
CA ASP A 69 -18.39 -32.33 -0.65
C ASP A 69 -19.51 -33.05 -1.41
N SER A 70 -19.34 -34.36 -1.59
CA SER A 70 -20.32 -35.25 -2.22
C SER A 70 -20.49 -36.56 -1.44
N GLY A 71 -20.32 -36.51 -0.11
CA GLY A 71 -20.33 -37.68 0.78
C GLY A 71 -18.92 -38.23 1.13
N GLU A 72 -17.90 -37.85 0.34
CA GLU A 72 -16.48 -37.88 0.69
C GLU A 72 -15.92 -36.47 0.48
N VAL A 73 -15.03 -36.02 1.38
CA VAL A 73 -14.42 -34.69 1.28
C VAL A 73 -13.16 -34.80 0.42
N SER A 74 -13.24 -34.30 -0.81
CA SER A 74 -12.07 -34.22 -1.70
C SER A 74 -11.45 -32.82 -1.65
N HIS A 75 -10.13 -32.75 -1.60
CA HIS A 75 -9.38 -31.51 -1.58
C HIS A 75 -8.50 -31.42 -2.82
N GLU A 76 -8.76 -30.49 -3.71
CA GLU A 76 -7.87 -30.17 -4.82
C GLU A 76 -6.95 -29.04 -4.41
N MET A 77 -5.65 -29.29 -4.40
CA MET A 77 -4.64 -28.38 -3.90
C MET A 77 -3.57 -28.09 -4.94
N LYS A 78 -3.18 -26.81 -5.01
CA LYS A 78 -1.99 -26.39 -5.75
C LYS A 78 -0.85 -26.11 -4.78
N PHE A 79 0.25 -26.84 -4.95
CA PHE A 79 1.46 -26.70 -4.16
C PHE A 79 2.57 -26.06 -4.97
N ILE A 80 3.32 -25.18 -4.32
CA ILE A 80 4.57 -24.66 -4.84
C ILE A 80 5.69 -25.47 -4.19
N LEU A 81 6.46 -26.15 -5.01
CA LEU A 81 7.65 -26.91 -4.62
C LEU A 81 8.91 -26.17 -5.08
N ALA A 82 9.95 -26.22 -4.26
CA ALA A 82 11.28 -25.75 -4.63
C ALA A 82 12.27 -26.91 -4.55
N ARG A 83 13.30 -26.90 -5.40
CA ARG A 83 14.48 -27.73 -5.17
C ARG A 83 15.10 -27.35 -3.84
N SER A 84 15.48 -28.35 -3.05
CA SER A 84 16.18 -28.15 -1.79
C SER A 84 17.70 -28.24 -1.97
N ASN A 85 18.43 -27.93 -0.90
CA ASN A 85 19.86 -28.17 -0.78
C ASN A 85 20.24 -29.66 -0.55
N CYS A 86 19.27 -30.57 -0.43
CA CYS A 86 19.52 -32.01 -0.26
C CYS A 86 19.49 -32.76 -1.59
N THR A 87 20.38 -33.76 -1.72
CA THR A 87 20.41 -34.67 -2.87
C THR A 87 19.79 -36.02 -2.54
N LYS A 88 19.17 -36.67 -3.53
CA LYS A 88 18.49 -37.97 -3.33
C LYS A 88 19.42 -39.17 -3.12
N HIS A 89 20.73 -38.97 -3.19
CA HIS A 89 21.69 -40.07 -3.30
C HIS A 89 21.98 -40.80 -1.98
N ASN A 90 21.70 -40.23 -0.79
CA ASN A 90 22.08 -40.84 0.49
C ASN A 90 21.23 -40.47 1.73
N GLU A 91 20.09 -39.80 1.59
CA GLU A 91 19.32 -39.33 2.75
C GLU A 91 17.85 -39.75 2.70
N VAL A 92 17.33 -40.27 3.82
CA VAL A 92 15.89 -40.36 4.07
C VAL A 92 15.44 -38.97 4.49
N ILE A 93 14.51 -38.36 3.75
CA ILE A 93 13.99 -37.03 4.12
C ILE A 93 13.22 -37.15 5.44
N LEU A 94 13.72 -36.51 6.49
CA LEU A 94 12.86 -36.08 7.60
C LEU A 94 12.35 -34.68 7.27
N ARG A 95 11.10 -34.40 7.65
CA ARG A 95 10.34 -33.16 7.37
C ARG A 95 11.06 -31.84 7.72
N ASN A 96 12.19 -31.89 8.41
CA ASN A 96 12.96 -30.73 8.87
C ASN A 96 14.40 -30.64 8.33
N ASP A 97 14.87 -31.60 7.53
CA ASP A 97 16.31 -31.71 7.23
C ASP A 97 16.69 -31.05 5.89
N CYS A 98 15.75 -30.95 4.95
CA CYS A 98 15.98 -30.39 3.62
C CYS A 98 15.33 -29.02 3.44
N ILE A 99 16.10 -28.03 3.00
CA ILE A 99 15.70 -26.62 2.92
C ILE A 99 15.62 -26.19 1.46
N ALA A 100 14.55 -25.50 1.08
CA ALA A 100 14.39 -24.89 -0.25
C ALA A 100 15.59 -23.98 -0.59
N ASP A 101 16.22 -24.23 -1.73
CA ASP A 101 17.29 -23.40 -2.27
C ASP A 101 16.68 -22.25 -3.10
N PRO A 102 16.84 -20.99 -2.67
CA PRO A 102 16.21 -19.84 -3.34
C PRO A 102 16.81 -19.55 -4.73
N ASP A 103 17.98 -20.10 -5.06
CA ASP A 103 18.66 -19.89 -6.34
C ASP A 103 18.27 -20.95 -7.39
N LYS A 104 17.29 -21.82 -7.08
CA LYS A 104 16.84 -22.92 -7.95
C LYS A 104 15.41 -22.72 -8.44
N GLU A 105 15.08 -23.40 -9.54
CA GLU A 105 13.77 -23.34 -10.20
C GLU A 105 12.63 -23.90 -9.33
N TYR A 106 11.47 -23.25 -9.42
CA TYR A 106 10.23 -23.64 -8.75
C TYR A 106 9.35 -24.54 -9.63
N GLN A 107 8.54 -25.37 -9.00
CA GLN A 107 7.51 -26.17 -9.66
C GLN A 107 6.16 -25.95 -8.97
N VAL A 108 5.11 -25.72 -9.75
CA VAL A 108 3.73 -25.67 -9.24
C VAL A 108 3.05 -26.96 -9.63
N CYS A 109 2.69 -27.76 -8.62
CA CYS A 109 2.07 -29.07 -8.77
C CYS A 109 0.64 -29.06 -8.24
N GLU A 110 -0.27 -29.64 -9.00
CA GLU A 110 -1.67 -29.79 -8.65
C GLU A 110 -1.99 -31.24 -8.25
N VAL A 111 -2.65 -31.39 -7.11
CA VAL A 111 -2.86 -32.69 -6.46
C VAL A 111 -4.26 -32.73 -5.84
N ASN A 112 -4.98 -33.82 -6.07
CA ASN A 112 -6.27 -34.09 -5.46
C ASN A 112 -6.12 -35.13 -4.34
N PHE A 113 -6.60 -34.81 -3.15
CA PHE A 113 -6.64 -35.69 -1.99
C PHE A 113 -8.06 -36.12 -1.68
N LEU A 114 -8.26 -37.42 -1.51
CA LEU A 114 -9.53 -37.98 -1.05
C LEU A 114 -9.41 -38.34 0.44
N ARG A 115 -10.31 -37.79 1.27
CA ARG A 115 -10.36 -38.01 2.72
C ARG A 115 -11.71 -38.60 3.13
N SER A 116 -11.71 -39.55 4.07
CA SER A 116 -12.95 -40.05 4.67
C SER A 116 -13.43 -39.13 5.81
N ASN A 117 -14.70 -39.27 6.22
CA ASN A 117 -15.31 -38.50 7.32
C ASN A 117 -14.63 -38.72 8.70
N GLU A 118 -13.76 -39.72 8.83
CA GLU A 118 -12.95 -40.02 10.03
C GLU A 118 -11.53 -39.45 9.95
N GLU A 119 -11.33 -38.38 9.17
CA GLU A 119 -10.09 -37.62 9.14
C GLU A 119 -8.84 -38.33 8.55
N LYS A 120 -8.95 -39.56 8.05
CA LYS A 120 -7.81 -40.28 7.44
C LYS A 120 -7.69 -40.05 5.93
N LEU A 121 -6.47 -39.74 5.47
CA LEU A 121 -6.13 -39.61 4.05
C LEU A 121 -6.27 -40.98 3.36
N ARG A 122 -7.13 -41.08 2.33
CA ARG A 122 -7.37 -42.35 1.61
C ARG A 122 -6.53 -42.49 0.35
N SER A 123 -6.45 -41.44 -0.47
CA SER A 123 -5.64 -41.47 -1.68
C SER A 123 -5.17 -40.09 -2.13
N VAL A 124 -4.11 -40.07 -2.93
CA VAL A 124 -3.49 -38.88 -3.51
C VAL A 124 -3.43 -39.09 -5.01
N ARG A 125 -4.07 -38.23 -5.78
CA ARG A 125 -4.07 -38.25 -7.25
C ARG A 125 -3.35 -37.00 -7.77
N PHE A 126 -2.29 -37.21 -8.54
CA PHE A 126 -1.54 -36.12 -9.17
C PHE A 126 -2.24 -35.67 -10.45
N LEU A 127 -2.43 -34.36 -10.61
CA LEU A 127 -3.09 -33.75 -11.76
C LEU A 127 -2.07 -33.17 -12.75
N GLY A 128 -0.92 -32.68 -12.27
CA GLY A 128 0.21 -32.28 -13.10
C GLY A 128 1.16 -31.31 -12.40
N CYS A 129 2.34 -31.07 -12.98
CA CYS A 129 3.28 -30.04 -12.52
C CYS A 129 3.67 -29.13 -13.69
N SER A 130 3.87 -27.84 -13.39
CA SER A 130 4.32 -26.83 -14.35
C SER A 130 5.44 -25.99 -13.75
N THR A 131 6.31 -25.45 -14.61
CA THR A 131 7.34 -24.48 -14.22
C THR A 131 6.79 -23.07 -14.46
N PRO A 132 6.34 -22.36 -13.42
CA PRO A 132 5.90 -20.97 -13.55
C PRO A 132 7.07 -20.03 -13.84
N ASP A 133 6.79 -18.87 -14.44
CA ASP A 133 7.75 -17.77 -14.48
C ASP A 133 7.98 -17.18 -13.07
N ALA A 134 9.14 -16.54 -12.87
CA ALA A 134 9.55 -16.05 -11.55
C ALA A 134 8.61 -14.98 -10.95
N ALA A 135 7.90 -14.19 -11.76
CA ALA A 135 6.95 -13.19 -11.28
C ALA A 135 5.66 -13.85 -10.78
N SER A 136 5.14 -14.83 -11.52
CA SER A 136 3.98 -15.64 -11.16
C SER A 136 4.21 -16.43 -9.86
N VAL A 137 5.44 -16.90 -9.61
CA VAL A 137 5.79 -17.57 -8.34
C VAL A 137 5.65 -16.62 -7.16
N VAL A 138 6.15 -15.39 -7.28
CA VAL A 138 6.09 -14.39 -6.20
C VAL A 138 4.64 -14.05 -5.87
N ASP A 139 3.78 -13.90 -6.88
CA ASP A 139 2.36 -13.62 -6.68
C ASP A 139 1.64 -14.81 -6.01
N LEU A 140 1.88 -16.04 -6.48
CA LEU A 140 1.32 -17.26 -5.89
C LEU A 140 1.81 -17.51 -4.45
N ILE A 141 3.06 -17.18 -4.16
CA ILE A 141 3.64 -17.23 -2.81
C ILE A 141 2.99 -16.17 -1.90
N ASN A 142 2.72 -14.98 -2.42
CA ASN A 142 2.07 -13.89 -1.68
C ASN A 142 0.60 -14.19 -1.35
N GLU A 143 -0.07 -14.97 -2.20
CA GLU A 143 -1.48 -15.35 -2.06
C GLU A 143 -1.70 -16.67 -1.29
N GLY A 144 -0.67 -17.52 -1.18
CA GLY A 144 -0.77 -18.87 -0.62
C GLY A 144 -0.58 -19.02 0.91
N ILE A 145 -1.00 -20.17 1.44
CA ILE A 145 -0.71 -20.63 2.81
C ILE A 145 0.70 -21.23 2.82
N PHE A 146 1.65 -20.55 3.46
CA PHE A 146 3.04 -21.01 3.59
C PHE A 146 3.17 -22.26 4.46
N VAL A 147 3.91 -23.25 3.94
CA VAL A 147 4.32 -24.45 4.66
C VAL A 147 5.72 -24.19 5.23
N ARG A 148 6.00 -24.62 6.46
CA ARG A 148 7.16 -24.21 7.27
C ARG A 148 8.51 -24.40 6.56
N HIS A 149 9.09 -23.32 6.06
CA HIS A 149 10.54 -23.12 6.09
C HIS A 149 10.84 -21.68 6.48
N ILE A 150 11.65 -21.46 7.51
CA ILE A 150 12.02 -20.12 7.93
C ILE A 150 13.14 -19.63 6.99
N VAL A 151 12.91 -18.53 6.26
CA VAL A 151 13.94 -17.93 5.39
C VAL A 151 15.05 -17.37 6.29
N GLU A 152 16.27 -17.89 6.15
CA GLU A 152 17.40 -17.47 6.98
C GLU A 152 18.03 -16.18 6.45
N LYS A 153 18.24 -15.21 7.35
CA LYS A 153 19.03 -13.99 7.07
C LYS A 153 20.27 -14.02 7.95
N ARG A 154 21.44 -13.74 7.38
CA ARG A 154 22.70 -13.63 8.14
C ARG A 154 22.82 -12.25 8.77
N ALA A 155 23.46 -12.19 9.94
CA ALA A 155 23.83 -10.93 10.56
C ALA A 155 24.83 -10.15 9.69
N PRO A 156 24.98 -8.82 9.88
CA PRO A 156 25.90 -7.98 9.09
C PRO A 156 27.36 -8.44 9.13
N ASP A 157 27.79 -9.14 10.18
CA ASP A 157 29.14 -9.71 10.29
C ASP A 157 29.34 -10.99 9.46
N GLY A 158 28.28 -11.49 8.81
CA GLY A 158 28.26 -12.68 7.96
C GLY A 158 28.47 -14.01 8.69
N LYS A 159 28.72 -13.97 10.01
CA LYS A 159 29.21 -15.12 10.79
C LYS A 159 28.13 -15.81 11.61
N GLN A 160 27.01 -15.14 11.89
CA GLN A 160 25.94 -15.68 12.74
C GLN A 160 24.56 -15.60 12.09
N SER A 161 23.77 -16.67 12.21
CA SER A 161 22.38 -16.71 11.75
C SER A 161 21.47 -15.87 12.65
N LEU A 162 20.57 -15.07 12.07
CA LEU A 162 19.52 -14.40 12.85
C LEU A 162 18.51 -15.40 13.45
N LEU A 163 18.36 -16.60 12.87
CA LEU A 163 17.47 -17.64 13.36
C LEU A 163 18.00 -18.34 14.59
N GLU A 164 19.30 -18.61 14.65
CA GLU A 164 19.96 -19.13 15.85
C GLU A 164 19.77 -18.19 17.05
N VAL A 165 19.68 -16.90 16.78
CA VAL A 165 19.61 -15.83 17.78
C VAL A 165 18.20 -15.63 18.27
N LEU A 166 17.23 -15.68 17.37
CA LEU A 166 15.82 -15.82 17.71
C LEU A 166 15.51 -17.21 18.31
N GLY A 167 16.57 -18.01 18.53
CA GLY A 167 16.62 -19.38 18.97
C GLY A 167 15.49 -19.77 19.92
N LYS A 168 14.82 -20.86 19.53
CA LYS A 168 13.82 -21.62 20.29
C LYS A 168 12.45 -20.96 20.53
N SER A 169 12.18 -19.77 19.98
CA SER A 169 10.93 -19.03 20.29
C SER A 169 10.00 -18.76 19.10
N ILE A 170 10.41 -19.09 17.86
CA ILE A 170 9.60 -18.87 16.66
C ILE A 170 8.59 -20.02 16.48
N GLY A 171 7.39 -19.88 17.04
CA GLY A 171 6.27 -20.77 16.75
C GLY A 171 5.75 -20.63 15.29
N PRO A 172 4.85 -21.50 14.81
CA PRO A 172 4.40 -21.51 13.40
C PRO A 172 3.86 -20.17 12.88
N LYS A 173 3.11 -19.44 13.71
CA LYS A 173 2.62 -18.08 13.38
C LYS A 173 3.75 -17.05 13.24
N GLN A 174 4.86 -17.26 13.97
CA GLN A 174 6.03 -16.40 13.93
C GLN A 174 6.92 -16.70 12.72
N THR A 175 6.97 -17.97 12.27
CA THR A 175 7.65 -18.37 11.02
C THR A 175 7.08 -17.65 9.80
N ARG A 176 5.75 -17.64 9.64
CA ARG A 176 5.09 -16.96 8.51
C ARG A 176 5.42 -15.47 8.45
N ILE A 177 5.35 -14.80 9.61
CA ILE A 177 5.61 -13.36 9.65
C ILE A 177 7.10 -13.02 9.54
N TRP A 178 8.00 -13.93 9.95
CA TRP A 178 9.43 -13.80 9.73
C TRP A 178 9.78 -13.87 8.24
N ASN A 179 9.25 -14.86 7.51
CA ASN A 179 9.49 -14.96 6.06
C ASN A 179 9.01 -13.72 5.33
N ARG A 180 7.81 -13.25 5.70
CA ARG A 180 7.28 -11.99 5.18
C ARG A 180 8.19 -10.80 5.49
N PHE A 181 8.76 -10.73 6.69
CA PHE A 181 9.74 -9.71 7.05
C PHE A 181 11.02 -9.81 6.22
N VAL A 182 11.56 -11.01 6.00
CA VAL A 182 12.74 -11.19 5.14
C VAL A 182 12.46 -10.70 3.71
N HIS A 183 11.33 -11.12 3.13
CA HIS A 183 10.89 -10.62 1.81
C HIS A 183 10.72 -9.10 1.81
N PHE A 184 10.09 -8.52 2.84
CA PHE A 184 9.97 -7.07 3.02
C PHE A 184 11.35 -6.41 2.98
N THR A 185 12.34 -6.96 3.69
CA THR A 185 13.68 -6.38 3.69
C THR A 185 14.35 -6.46 2.32
N GLN A 186 14.13 -7.52 1.54
CA GLN A 186 14.65 -7.62 0.17
C GLN A 186 13.95 -6.63 -0.76
N LYS A 187 12.61 -6.61 -0.73
CA LYS A 187 11.77 -5.74 -1.56
C LYS A 187 12.10 -4.25 -1.43
N TYR A 188 12.38 -3.80 -0.21
CA TYR A 188 12.68 -2.39 0.08
C TYR A 188 14.17 -2.12 0.35
N GLY A 189 15.05 -3.08 0.08
CA GLY A 189 16.50 -2.92 0.27
C GLY A 189 16.89 -2.53 1.70
N ARG A 190 16.26 -3.16 2.70
CA ARG A 190 16.49 -2.86 4.12
C ARG A 190 17.72 -3.58 4.66
N GLU A 191 18.67 -2.77 5.07
CA GLU A 191 19.84 -3.14 5.86
C GLU A 191 19.77 -2.46 7.21
N TYR A 192 20.14 -3.20 8.25
CA TYR A 192 20.14 -2.69 9.63
C TYR A 192 21.53 -2.89 10.22
N ALA A 193 21.97 -1.95 11.04
CA ALA A 193 23.36 -1.84 11.47
C ALA A 193 23.79 -3.00 12.39
N SER A 194 22.82 -3.60 13.08
CA SER A 194 23.10 -4.67 14.02
C SER A 194 22.02 -5.74 14.01
N LYS A 195 22.42 -6.91 14.47
CA LYS A 195 21.54 -8.04 14.80
C LYS A 195 20.40 -7.65 15.75
N GLN A 196 20.67 -6.81 16.76
CA GLN A 196 19.62 -6.32 17.66
C GLN A 196 18.61 -5.46 16.90
N GLU A 197 19.07 -4.59 16.00
CA GLU A 197 18.17 -3.78 15.17
C GLU A 197 17.28 -4.65 14.26
N TYR A 198 17.82 -5.73 13.67
CA TYR A 198 17.00 -6.70 12.92
C TYR A 198 15.85 -7.27 13.76
N ILE A 199 16.10 -7.62 15.02
CA ILE A 199 15.10 -8.15 15.93
C ILE A 199 14.06 -7.08 16.27
N ASP A 200 14.50 -5.85 16.55
CA ASP A 200 13.61 -4.74 16.88
C ASP A 200 12.70 -4.40 15.69
N ARG A 201 13.28 -4.33 14.48
CA ARG A 201 12.56 -4.07 13.22
C ARG A 201 11.57 -5.19 12.90
N PHE A 202 11.93 -6.45 13.12
CA PHE A 202 11.00 -7.57 12.98
C PHE A 202 9.82 -7.47 13.96
N ASN A 203 10.09 -7.13 15.22
CA ASN A 203 9.05 -6.95 16.23
C ASN A 203 8.10 -5.79 15.90
N ILE A 204 8.66 -4.68 15.39
CA ILE A 204 7.88 -3.53 14.89
C ILE A 204 7.03 -3.96 13.70
N PHE A 205 7.63 -4.64 12.72
CA PHE A 205 6.93 -5.16 11.54
C PHE A 205 5.75 -6.04 11.92
N GLN A 206 5.95 -6.98 12.86
CA GLN A 206 4.89 -7.85 13.35
C GLN A 206 3.74 -7.05 13.99
N LYS A 207 4.05 -6.06 14.84
CA LYS A 207 3.05 -5.18 15.46
C LYS A 207 2.30 -4.36 14.40
N ASN A 208 3.00 -3.84 13.41
CA ASN A 208 2.44 -3.06 12.33
C ASN A 208 1.52 -3.88 11.43
N MET A 209 1.86 -5.12 11.11
CA MET A 209 0.96 -6.01 10.35
C MET A 209 -0.34 -6.32 11.12
N ARG A 210 -0.30 -6.38 12.46
CA ARG A 210 -1.53 -6.45 13.28
C ARG A 210 -2.32 -5.14 13.23
N LEU A 211 -1.65 -4.00 13.25
CA LEU A 211 -2.29 -2.69 13.17
C LEU A 211 -2.93 -2.45 11.79
N ALA A 212 -2.26 -2.81 10.69
CA ALA A 212 -2.82 -2.76 9.34
C ALA A 212 -4.09 -3.64 9.23
N LYS A 213 -4.08 -4.86 9.80
CA LYS A 213 -5.28 -5.70 9.89
C LYS A 213 -6.40 -5.04 10.71
N LYS A 214 -6.05 -4.31 11.78
CA LYS A 214 -7.01 -3.54 12.56
C LYS A 214 -7.62 -2.42 11.72
N TYR A 215 -6.82 -1.64 10.99
CA TYR A 215 -7.34 -0.63 10.07
C TYR A 215 -8.26 -1.25 9.02
N GLN A 216 -7.84 -2.37 8.40
CA GLN A 216 -8.66 -3.09 7.42
C GLN A 216 -10.02 -3.52 7.97
N LYS A 217 -10.06 -4.00 9.23
CA LYS A 217 -11.31 -4.45 9.88
C LYS A 217 -12.34 -3.34 10.05
N TYR A 218 -11.89 -2.10 10.23
CA TYR A 218 -12.74 -0.94 10.53
C TYR A 218 -12.78 0.07 9.37
N GLU A 219 -12.20 -0.29 8.22
CA GLU A 219 -12.27 0.52 7.00
C GLU A 219 -13.72 0.59 6.52
N GLN A 220 -14.18 1.79 6.17
CA GLN A 220 -15.58 2.06 5.80
C GLN A 220 -15.77 2.25 4.28
N GLY A 221 -14.68 2.40 3.55
CA GLY A 221 -14.58 2.53 2.10
C GLY A 221 -14.04 1.26 1.48
N THR A 222 -13.16 1.41 0.49
CA THR A 222 -12.60 0.27 -0.29
C THR A 222 -11.10 0.12 -0.14
N ALA A 223 -10.47 0.90 0.77
CA ALA A 223 -9.04 0.84 0.95
C ALA A 223 -8.54 -0.51 1.43
N VAL A 224 -7.38 -0.89 0.90
CA VAL A 224 -6.60 -2.04 1.33
C VAL A 224 -5.39 -1.53 2.11
N TYR A 225 -5.25 -2.04 3.34
CA TYR A 225 -4.09 -1.77 4.20
C TYR A 225 -3.18 -2.98 4.29
N GLY A 226 -1.87 -2.74 4.26
CA GLY A 226 -0.88 -3.80 4.32
C GLY A 226 0.54 -3.28 4.34
N GLU A 227 1.44 -4.10 3.81
CA GLU A 227 2.86 -3.83 3.83
C GLU A 227 3.26 -2.71 2.86
N THR A 228 3.75 -1.61 3.41
CA THR A 228 4.41 -0.51 2.69
C THR A 228 5.89 -0.44 3.07
N GLN A 229 6.66 0.42 2.41
CA GLN A 229 8.05 0.70 2.79
C GLN A 229 8.21 1.15 4.26
N PHE A 230 7.14 1.62 4.93
CA PHE A 230 7.18 2.10 6.32
C PHE A 230 6.82 1.02 7.34
N SER A 231 6.70 -0.24 6.92
CA SER A 231 6.18 -1.32 7.76
C SER A 231 7.11 -1.72 8.91
N ASP A 232 8.39 -1.36 8.86
CA ASP A 232 9.39 -1.55 9.92
C ASP A 232 9.61 -0.31 10.81
N MET A 233 8.79 0.73 10.63
CA MET A 233 8.79 1.93 11.48
C MET A 233 7.64 1.86 12.47
N SER A 234 7.88 2.10 13.75
CA SER A 234 6.79 2.28 14.71
C SER A 234 5.96 3.51 14.33
N GLN A 235 4.71 3.59 14.78
CA GLN A 235 3.87 4.80 14.59
C GLN A 235 4.54 6.07 15.14
N LYS A 236 5.34 5.94 16.21
CA LYS A 236 6.14 7.05 16.75
C LYS A 236 7.23 7.47 15.76
N GLU A 237 8.05 6.53 15.30
CA GLU A 237 9.10 6.83 14.31
C GLU A 237 8.51 7.37 13.00
N PHE A 238 7.38 6.85 12.54
CA PHE A 238 6.69 7.35 11.35
C PHE A 238 6.29 8.82 11.53
N ARG A 239 5.68 9.17 12.67
CA ARG A 239 5.33 10.56 13.00
C ARG A 239 6.55 11.47 13.12
N GLU A 240 7.64 10.98 13.69
CA GLU A 240 8.82 11.81 13.95
C GLU A 240 9.73 11.98 12.74
N LYS A 241 9.80 10.97 11.85
CA LYS A 241 10.76 10.94 10.73
C LYS A 241 10.14 11.19 9.36
N ILE A 242 8.86 10.88 9.19
CA ILE A 242 8.16 11.02 7.89
C ILE A 242 7.17 12.18 7.92
N LEU A 243 6.53 12.41 9.07
CA LEU A 243 5.60 13.53 9.27
C LEU A 243 6.34 14.72 9.93
N PRO A 244 5.84 15.95 9.80
CA PRO A 244 6.40 17.11 10.47
C PRO A 244 6.19 16.98 11.99
N MET A 245 7.25 17.27 12.75
CA MET A 245 7.25 17.18 14.21
C MET A 245 6.37 18.27 14.84
N ASN A 246 6.31 19.44 14.21
CA ASN A 246 5.55 20.59 14.68
C ASN A 246 4.65 21.14 13.57
N TRP A 247 3.41 21.48 13.93
CA TRP A 247 2.55 22.35 13.15
C TRP A 247 2.56 23.72 13.84
N PRO A 248 3.43 24.66 13.43
CA PRO A 248 3.58 25.91 14.17
C PRO A 248 2.30 26.76 14.12
N ARG A 249 2.21 27.78 14.97
CA ARG A 249 1.12 28.77 14.86
C ARG A 249 1.38 29.64 13.63
N SER A 250 0.36 29.83 12.78
CA SER A 250 0.48 30.70 11.61
C SER A 250 0.86 32.11 12.05
N LEU A 251 1.97 32.62 11.52
CA LEU A 251 2.42 34.00 11.73
C LEU A 251 1.90 34.94 10.63
N HIS A 252 1.45 34.37 9.51
CA HIS A 252 0.74 35.09 8.47
C HIS A 252 -0.78 35.01 8.68
N PRO A 253 -1.52 36.15 8.61
CA PRO A 253 -2.96 36.14 8.75
C PRO A 253 -3.59 35.36 7.59
N MET A 254 -4.44 34.38 7.93
CA MET A 254 -5.15 33.59 6.94
C MET A 254 -6.20 34.47 6.24
N LYS A 255 -5.96 34.81 4.97
CA LYS A 255 -6.97 35.45 4.13
C LYS A 255 -7.95 34.39 3.66
N LEU A 256 -9.18 34.44 4.16
CA LEU A 256 -10.23 33.54 3.73
C LEU A 256 -10.67 33.91 2.31
N ALA A 257 -10.75 32.92 1.42
CA ALA A 257 -11.23 33.10 0.07
C ALA A 257 -12.74 33.39 0.06
N ASP A 258 -13.12 34.48 -0.61
CA ASP A 258 -14.48 34.68 -1.10
C ASP A 258 -14.60 33.96 -2.45
N VAL A 259 -14.93 32.66 -2.39
CA VAL A 259 -14.87 31.78 -3.56
C VAL A 259 -15.90 32.20 -4.60
N GLU A 260 -17.13 32.50 -4.21
CA GLU A 260 -18.18 32.98 -5.11
C GLU A 260 -17.73 34.24 -5.89
N LYS A 261 -17.09 35.18 -5.21
CA LYS A 261 -16.54 36.38 -5.87
C LYS A 261 -15.37 36.08 -6.82
N LEU A 262 -14.56 35.07 -6.52
CA LEU A 262 -13.34 34.76 -7.26
C LEU A 262 -13.56 33.85 -8.47
N ILE A 263 -14.53 32.94 -8.42
CA ILE A 263 -14.78 31.97 -9.51
C ILE A 263 -16.21 32.04 -10.06
N GLY A 264 -17.08 32.87 -9.49
CA GLY A 264 -18.49 32.89 -9.81
C GLY A 264 -19.23 31.67 -9.24
N ASN A 265 -20.47 31.47 -9.68
CA ASN A 265 -21.21 30.27 -9.37
C ASN A 265 -20.83 29.18 -10.38
N VAL A 266 -20.13 28.14 -9.92
CA VAL A 266 -19.83 26.96 -10.74
C VAL A 266 -21.01 26.00 -10.63
N SER A 267 -22.12 26.35 -11.27
CA SER A 267 -23.24 25.44 -11.45
C SER A 267 -22.84 24.40 -12.49
N ASP A 268 -22.78 23.13 -12.09
CA ASP A 268 -22.41 21.94 -12.88
C ASP A 268 -20.93 21.55 -12.84
N LEU A 269 -20.48 21.09 -11.68
CA LEU A 269 -19.21 20.37 -11.57
C LEU A 269 -19.31 19.02 -12.32
N PRO A 270 -18.27 18.61 -13.06
CA PRO A 270 -18.23 17.28 -13.65
C PRO A 270 -18.21 16.22 -12.54
N ASP A 271 -18.78 15.04 -12.81
CA ASP A 271 -18.83 13.93 -11.84
C ASP A 271 -17.43 13.43 -11.44
N GLU A 272 -16.49 13.51 -12.38
CA GLU A 272 -15.08 13.17 -12.19
C GLU A 272 -14.19 14.28 -12.78
N PHE A 273 -13.08 14.54 -12.12
CA PHE A 273 -12.13 15.55 -12.56
C PHE A 273 -10.71 15.19 -12.13
N ASP A 274 -9.73 15.30 -13.04
CA ASP A 274 -8.35 14.93 -12.76
C ASP A 274 -7.35 15.84 -13.50
N TRP A 275 -6.62 16.67 -12.75
CA TRP A 275 -5.60 17.56 -13.29
C TRP A 275 -4.39 16.83 -13.90
N ARG A 276 -4.15 15.56 -13.54
CA ARG A 276 -3.07 14.75 -14.13
C ARG A 276 -3.28 14.57 -15.63
N SER A 277 -4.53 14.37 -16.05
CA SER A 277 -4.92 14.25 -17.46
C SER A 277 -4.73 15.53 -18.28
N LYS A 278 -4.57 16.68 -17.59
CA LYS A 278 -4.43 18.01 -18.19
C LYS A 278 -2.99 18.53 -18.16
N HIS A 279 -2.03 17.69 -17.76
CA HIS A 279 -0.60 18.04 -17.70
C HIS A 279 -0.28 19.27 -16.83
N VAL A 280 -0.98 19.44 -15.70
CA VAL A 280 -0.70 20.52 -14.72
C VAL A 280 -0.24 19.98 -13.35
N VAL A 281 0.20 18.72 -13.32
CA VAL A 281 0.70 18.07 -12.11
C VAL A 281 2.06 17.46 -12.44
N THR A 282 3.09 17.86 -11.72
CA THR A 282 4.46 17.32 -11.85
C THR A 282 4.53 15.87 -11.40
N GLU A 283 5.67 15.22 -11.63
CA GLU A 283 6.00 13.88 -11.15
C GLU A 283 5.82 13.73 -9.62
N ILE A 284 5.63 12.49 -9.17
CA ILE A 284 5.68 12.17 -7.74
C ILE A 284 7.13 12.30 -7.26
N LYS A 285 7.32 13.14 -6.24
CA LYS A 285 8.61 13.32 -5.56
C LYS A 285 8.67 12.49 -4.26
N ASN A 286 9.81 12.55 -3.58
CA ASN A 286 10.03 11.83 -2.33
C ASN A 286 10.75 12.71 -1.29
N GLN A 287 10.03 13.06 -0.22
CA GLN A 287 10.55 13.90 0.86
C GLN A 287 11.62 13.20 1.70
N GLY A 288 11.71 11.86 1.65
CA GLY A 288 12.66 11.09 2.45
C GLY A 288 12.34 11.11 3.96
N MET A 289 13.38 11.04 4.79
CA MET A 289 13.26 11.11 6.26
C MET A 289 13.32 12.56 6.77
N CYS A 290 12.51 13.42 6.19
CA CYS A 290 12.43 14.84 6.49
C CYS A 290 10.95 15.24 6.54
N GLY A 291 10.51 15.93 7.59
CA GLY A 291 9.14 16.42 7.77
C GLY A 291 8.81 17.66 6.90
N SER A 292 9.17 17.61 5.62
CA SER A 292 9.07 18.69 4.63
C SER A 292 7.81 18.60 3.76
N CYS A 293 6.85 17.74 4.08
CA CYS A 293 5.60 17.59 3.32
C CYS A 293 4.85 18.91 3.05
N TRP A 294 5.00 19.89 3.95
CA TRP A 294 4.46 21.24 3.79
C TRP A 294 5.03 21.95 2.55
N ALA A 295 6.32 21.81 2.28
CA ALA A 295 7.00 22.38 1.12
C ALA A 295 6.47 21.72 -0.16
N PHE A 296 6.43 20.38 -0.22
CA PHE A 296 5.88 19.62 -1.36
C PHE A 296 4.40 19.93 -1.65
N SER A 297 3.61 20.16 -0.60
CA SER A 297 2.20 20.54 -0.74
C SER A 297 2.04 21.92 -1.37
N VAL A 298 2.90 22.87 -0.98
CA VAL A 298 2.90 24.26 -1.46
C VAL A 298 3.46 24.35 -2.87
N THR A 299 4.63 23.77 -3.13
CA THR A 299 5.23 23.73 -4.47
C THR A 299 4.25 23.09 -5.44
N GLY A 300 3.70 21.92 -5.12
CA GLY A 300 2.72 21.25 -5.97
C GLY A 300 1.47 22.08 -6.30
N ASN A 301 1.00 22.94 -5.37
CA ASN A 301 -0.08 23.89 -5.66
C ASN A 301 0.37 24.99 -6.62
N ILE A 302 1.55 25.57 -6.40
CA ILE A 302 2.09 26.66 -7.22
C ILE A 302 2.42 26.17 -8.63
N GLU A 303 3.03 24.99 -8.75
CA GLU A 303 3.33 24.33 -10.03
C GLU A 303 2.06 24.20 -10.87
N GLY A 304 0.98 23.69 -10.27
CA GLY A 304 -0.29 23.52 -10.97
C GLY A 304 -0.98 24.84 -11.31
N ALA A 305 -1.03 25.79 -10.37
CA ALA A 305 -1.61 27.11 -10.62
C ALA A 305 -0.84 27.88 -11.71
N TRP A 306 0.48 27.79 -11.70
CA TRP A 306 1.35 28.40 -12.70
C TRP A 306 1.19 27.76 -14.08
N ALA A 307 1.13 26.43 -14.14
CA ALA A 307 0.87 25.71 -15.38
C ALA A 307 -0.48 26.07 -16.00
N ILE A 308 -1.54 26.20 -15.18
CA ILE A 308 -2.86 26.63 -15.64
C ILE A 308 -2.83 28.06 -16.19
N LYS A 309 -2.10 28.96 -15.52
CA LYS A 309 -2.03 30.37 -15.90
C LYS A 309 -1.19 30.64 -17.14
N THR A 310 -0.05 29.95 -17.26
CA THR A 310 1.00 30.26 -18.24
C THR A 310 1.11 29.23 -19.36
N GLY A 311 0.56 28.02 -19.17
CA GLY A 311 0.77 26.88 -20.06
C GLY A 311 2.10 26.15 -19.83
N HIS A 312 2.92 26.57 -18.87
CA HIS A 312 4.22 25.97 -18.58
C HIS A 312 4.24 25.27 -17.22
N LEU A 313 4.33 23.94 -17.24
CA LEU A 313 4.55 23.16 -16.02
C LEU A 313 6.04 23.11 -15.70
N ILE A 314 6.41 23.60 -14.52
CA ILE A 314 7.79 23.66 -14.03
C ILE A 314 7.82 22.96 -12.68
N SER A 315 8.74 22.03 -12.46
CA SER A 315 8.99 21.40 -11.15
C SER A 315 9.81 22.37 -10.30
N LEU A 316 9.30 22.75 -9.13
CA LEU A 316 9.87 23.79 -8.25
C LEU A 316 10.67 23.20 -7.10
N SER A 317 11.65 23.96 -6.61
CA SER A 317 12.52 23.50 -5.53
C SER A 317 11.81 23.49 -4.17
N GLU A 318 11.61 22.31 -3.59
CA GLU A 318 11.26 22.23 -2.17
C GLU A 318 12.46 22.57 -1.27
N GLN A 319 13.69 22.31 -1.73
CA GLN A 319 14.89 22.53 -0.95
C GLN A 319 15.13 24.00 -0.64
N GLU A 320 14.83 24.88 -1.59
CA GLU A 320 14.87 26.32 -1.39
C GLU A 320 13.99 26.74 -0.22
N LEU A 321 12.78 26.18 -0.10
CA LEU A 321 11.91 26.43 1.06
C LEU A 321 12.51 25.90 2.36
N LEU A 322 13.15 24.73 2.34
CA LEU A 322 13.78 24.17 3.54
C LEU A 322 14.89 25.08 4.08
N ASP A 323 15.67 25.65 3.16
CA ASP A 323 16.90 26.38 3.47
C ASP A 323 16.66 27.87 3.71
N CYS A 324 15.77 28.49 2.93
CA CYS A 324 15.61 29.95 2.84
C CYS A 324 14.37 30.48 3.57
N ASP A 325 13.40 29.62 3.92
CA ASP A 325 12.31 29.98 4.82
C ASP A 325 12.88 30.24 6.23
N VAL A 326 12.62 31.46 6.74
CA VAL A 326 13.10 31.90 8.05
C VAL A 326 12.06 31.77 9.16
N ILE A 327 10.85 31.32 8.83
CA ILE A 327 9.70 31.16 9.74
C ILE A 327 9.46 29.69 10.06
N ASP A 328 9.39 28.86 9.03
CA ASP A 328 9.19 27.42 9.15
C ASP A 328 10.50 26.70 9.51
N GLN A 329 10.39 25.45 9.95
CA GLN A 329 11.47 24.73 10.65
C GLN A 329 12.12 23.66 9.76
N GLY A 330 12.08 23.83 8.43
CA GLY A 330 12.63 22.88 7.47
C GLY A 330 12.06 21.48 7.68
N CYS A 331 12.93 20.50 7.96
CA CYS A 331 12.54 19.11 8.24
C CYS A 331 11.75 18.90 9.53
N ASN A 332 11.72 19.87 10.45
CA ASN A 332 10.92 19.75 11.69
C ASN A 332 9.46 20.17 11.50
N GLY A 333 9.11 20.71 10.33
CA GLY A 333 7.75 21.07 9.96
C GLY A 333 7.61 22.53 9.52
N GLY A 334 6.46 22.82 8.94
CA GLY A 334 6.10 24.13 8.40
C GLY A 334 4.63 24.18 8.04
N LEU A 335 4.14 25.37 7.66
CA LEU A 335 2.74 25.58 7.32
C LEU A 335 2.62 26.11 5.89
N PRO A 336 1.63 25.64 5.12
CA PRO A 336 1.39 26.19 3.79
C PRO A 336 1.27 27.72 3.74
N MET A 337 0.58 28.32 4.71
CA MET A 337 0.40 29.78 4.75
C MET A 337 1.69 30.55 5.06
N ASN A 338 2.59 29.99 5.87
CA ASN A 338 3.89 30.61 6.14
C ASN A 338 4.76 30.53 4.89
N ALA A 339 4.85 29.33 4.30
CA ALA A 339 5.58 29.08 3.07
C ALA A 339 5.17 30.02 1.93
N TYR A 340 3.87 30.23 1.68
CA TYR A 340 3.44 31.18 0.66
C TYR A 340 3.93 32.61 0.95
N GLY A 341 3.86 33.06 2.21
CA GLY A 341 4.37 34.37 2.61
C GLY A 341 5.86 34.51 2.39
N GLU A 342 6.62 33.46 2.70
CA GLU A 342 8.07 33.41 2.51
C GLU A 342 8.46 33.35 1.03
N ILE A 343 7.71 32.64 0.18
CA ILE A 343 7.89 32.67 -1.28
C ILE A 343 7.72 34.09 -1.82
N ILE A 344 6.67 34.80 -1.38
CA ILE A 344 6.45 36.20 -1.75
C ILE A 344 7.61 37.08 -1.28
N ARG A 345 8.11 36.87 -0.05
CA ARG A 345 9.26 37.60 0.50
C ARG A 345 10.55 37.34 -0.29
N MET A 346 10.79 36.10 -0.71
CA MET A 346 11.96 35.70 -1.50
C MET A 346 11.90 36.24 -2.94
N GLY A 347 10.68 36.44 -3.45
CA GLY A 347 10.41 36.95 -4.80
C GLY A 347 9.99 35.85 -5.78
N GLY A 348 9.85 34.61 -5.32
CA GLY A 348 9.55 33.44 -6.12
C GLY A 348 10.34 32.21 -5.68
N LEU A 349 10.39 31.21 -6.55
CA LEU A 349 11.15 29.97 -6.40
C LEU A 349 11.95 29.65 -7.68
N GLU A 350 13.09 29.02 -7.48
CA GLU A 350 13.91 28.36 -8.50
C GLU A 350 13.29 27.01 -8.91
N ALA A 351 13.73 26.48 -10.06
CA ALA A 351 13.33 25.14 -10.48
C ALA A 351 14.04 24.06 -9.66
N GLU A 352 13.41 22.90 -9.50
CA GLU A 352 13.99 21.72 -8.82
C GLU A 352 15.36 21.34 -9.41
N LYS A 353 15.54 21.46 -10.73
CA LYS A 353 16.81 21.17 -11.40
C LYS A 353 17.95 22.11 -11.02
N ASP A 354 17.64 23.34 -10.64
CA ASP A 354 18.61 24.41 -10.37
C ASP A 354 18.93 24.49 -8.86
N TYR A 355 17.97 24.09 -8.02
CA TYR A 355 18.13 23.91 -6.57
C TYR A 355 17.57 22.54 -6.12
N PRO A 356 18.33 21.43 -6.28
CA PRO A 356 17.83 20.08 -6.05
C PRO A 356 17.55 19.72 -4.59
N TYR A 357 16.56 18.84 -4.38
CA TYR A 357 16.16 18.33 -3.08
C TYR A 357 17.14 17.33 -2.45
N ASP A 358 17.48 17.56 -1.17
CA ASP A 358 18.47 16.80 -0.40
C ASP A 358 17.97 16.37 1.00
N ALA A 359 16.68 16.61 1.29
CA ALA A 359 16.00 16.14 2.50
C ALA A 359 16.67 16.52 3.84
N ARG A 360 17.37 17.65 3.88
CA ARG A 360 17.95 18.23 5.10
C ARG A 360 18.05 19.74 4.94
N LYS A 361 17.92 20.48 6.04
CA LYS A 361 18.12 21.94 6.01
C LYS A 361 19.60 22.26 5.86
N GLU A 362 19.92 23.09 4.88
CA GLU A 362 21.24 23.62 4.61
C GLU A 362 21.24 25.16 4.69
N VAL A 363 22.38 25.77 4.31
CA VAL A 363 22.48 27.22 4.14
C VAL A 363 21.72 27.62 2.88
N CYS A 364 20.87 28.64 2.98
CA CYS A 364 20.16 29.22 1.84
C CYS A 364 21.13 29.65 0.73
N LYS A 365 20.95 29.07 -0.47
CA LYS A 365 21.75 29.35 -1.68
C LYS A 365 20.96 30.10 -2.76
N LEU A 366 19.79 30.65 -2.40
CA LEU A 366 18.88 31.34 -3.33
C LEU A 366 19.60 32.35 -4.20
N LYS A 367 19.45 32.21 -5.51
CA LYS A 367 19.88 33.19 -6.51
C LYS A 367 18.67 33.84 -7.14
N LYS A 368 18.49 35.14 -6.86
CA LYS A 368 17.37 35.92 -7.42
C LYS A 368 17.30 35.90 -8.96
N SER A 369 18.42 35.72 -9.64
CA SER A 369 18.49 35.61 -11.11
C SER A 369 17.89 34.31 -11.66
N ASP A 370 17.78 33.29 -10.83
CA ASP A 370 17.45 31.91 -11.22
C ASP A 370 15.99 31.58 -10.85
N ILE A 371 15.27 32.53 -10.23
CA ILE A 371 13.83 32.44 -9.93
C ILE A 371 13.05 32.34 -11.24
N VAL A 372 12.20 31.32 -11.34
CA VAL A 372 11.40 31.00 -12.54
C VAL A 372 9.89 31.15 -12.32
N VAL A 373 9.42 31.07 -11.07
CA VAL A 373 8.00 31.13 -10.73
C VAL A 373 7.78 32.02 -9.52
N PHE A 374 6.72 32.83 -9.53
CA PHE A 374 6.31 33.67 -8.42
C PHE A 374 4.79 33.59 -8.19
N ILE A 375 4.36 34.00 -7.00
CA ILE A 375 2.95 34.14 -6.65
C ILE A 375 2.67 35.56 -6.16
N ASN A 376 1.44 36.03 -6.34
CA ASN A 376 1.04 37.36 -5.91
C ASN A 376 0.41 37.37 -4.51
N ASP A 377 -0.22 36.28 -4.11
CA ASP A 377 -0.85 36.11 -2.79
C ASP A 377 -1.16 34.63 -2.54
N SER A 378 -1.75 34.32 -1.39
CA SER A 378 -2.37 33.02 -1.12
C SER A 378 -3.67 33.18 -0.33
N LEU A 379 -4.53 32.17 -0.41
CA LEU A 379 -5.81 32.12 0.27
C LEU A 379 -6.01 30.81 1.00
N GLN A 380 -6.75 30.87 2.11
CA GLN A 380 -7.37 29.71 2.74
C GLN A 380 -8.79 29.54 2.17
N LEU A 381 -9.13 28.33 1.73
CA LEU A 381 -10.47 28.03 1.26
C LEU A 381 -11.43 27.84 2.45
N PRO A 382 -12.73 28.14 2.30
CA PRO A 382 -13.74 27.78 3.28
C PRO A 382 -13.68 26.30 3.62
N LYS A 383 -14.01 25.96 4.87
CA LYS A 383 -14.05 24.57 5.37
C LYS A 383 -15.24 23.78 4.81
N ASN A 384 -15.37 23.74 3.50
CA ASN A 384 -16.47 23.14 2.75
C ASN A 384 -15.92 22.40 1.53
N GLU A 385 -16.13 21.08 1.51
CA GLU A 385 -15.60 20.23 0.43
C GLU A 385 -16.26 20.47 -0.94
N THR A 386 -17.49 21.00 -0.98
CA THR A 386 -18.13 21.44 -2.23
C THR A 386 -17.37 22.64 -2.79
N THR A 387 -17.12 23.65 -1.97
CA THR A 387 -16.34 24.84 -2.36
C THR A 387 -14.90 24.48 -2.74
N MET A 388 -14.30 23.48 -2.09
CA MET A 388 -13.01 22.93 -2.52
C MET A 388 -13.10 22.29 -3.92
N ALA A 389 -14.17 21.55 -4.23
CA ALA A 389 -14.35 20.96 -5.57
C ALA A 389 -14.53 22.04 -6.64
N GLU A 390 -15.32 23.08 -6.35
CA GLU A 390 -15.51 24.24 -7.23
C GLU A 390 -14.17 24.95 -7.51
N TRP A 391 -13.39 25.22 -6.45
CA TRP A 391 -12.07 25.80 -6.60
C TRP A 391 -11.13 24.90 -7.40
N LEU A 392 -11.13 23.59 -7.13
CA LEU A 392 -10.26 22.64 -7.81
C LEU A 392 -10.48 22.68 -9.31
N VAL A 393 -11.74 22.66 -9.77
CA VAL A 393 -12.10 22.69 -11.20
C VAL A 393 -11.77 24.05 -11.81
N ALA A 394 -12.07 25.14 -11.12
CA ALA A 394 -11.93 26.48 -11.68
C ALA A 394 -10.50 27.06 -11.63
N ARG A 395 -9.69 26.66 -10.65
CA ARG A 395 -8.42 27.34 -10.32
C ARG A 395 -7.20 26.43 -10.22
N GLY A 396 -7.37 25.13 -10.00
CA GLY A 396 -6.24 24.20 -9.95
C GLY A 396 -6.11 23.37 -8.68
N PRO A 397 -5.05 22.55 -8.59
CA PRO A 397 -4.75 21.72 -7.42
C PRO A 397 -4.76 22.46 -6.09
N ILE A 398 -5.11 21.80 -4.98
CA ILE A 398 -5.30 22.42 -3.65
C ILE A 398 -4.33 21.81 -2.65
N SER A 399 -3.53 22.65 -2.00
CA SER A 399 -2.67 22.26 -0.88
C SER A 399 -3.54 22.05 0.37
N ILE A 400 -3.46 20.88 0.98
CA ILE A 400 -4.26 20.50 2.15
C ILE A 400 -3.42 19.95 3.29
N GLY A 401 -3.94 20.05 4.52
CA GLY A 401 -3.46 19.30 5.68
C GLY A 401 -4.44 18.17 6.05
N LEU A 402 -3.93 17.02 6.49
CA LEU A 402 -4.73 15.92 7.04
C LEU A 402 -3.98 15.12 8.12
N ASP A 403 -4.69 14.22 8.82
CA ASP A 403 -4.07 13.20 9.66
C ASP A 403 -3.71 11.95 8.83
N ALA A 404 -2.41 11.69 8.66
CA ALA A 404 -1.86 10.62 7.85
C ALA A 404 -1.50 9.34 8.64
N ASN A 405 -1.93 9.20 9.90
CA ASN A 405 -1.58 8.06 10.75
C ASN A 405 -1.90 6.70 10.12
N THR A 406 -3.05 6.58 9.44
CA THR A 406 -3.47 5.35 8.74
C THR A 406 -2.75 5.14 7.41
N LEU A 407 -2.26 6.22 6.79
CA LEU A 407 -1.56 6.20 5.50
C LEU A 407 -0.22 5.48 5.57
N GLN A 408 0.34 5.27 6.77
CA GLN A 408 1.52 4.42 6.96
C GLN A 408 1.37 3.06 6.27
N PHE A 409 0.17 2.47 6.27
CA PHE A 409 -0.09 1.14 5.73
C PHE A 409 -1.01 1.12 4.51
N TYR A 410 -1.38 2.28 3.95
CA TYR A 410 -2.25 2.35 2.78
C TYR A 410 -1.57 1.74 1.54
N ARG A 411 -2.30 0.91 0.79
CA ARG A 411 -1.84 0.30 -0.47
C ARG A 411 -2.58 0.88 -1.68
N HIS A 412 -3.90 0.80 -1.67
CA HIS A 412 -4.77 1.29 -2.76
C HIS A 412 -6.24 1.33 -2.29
N GLY A 413 -7.14 1.82 -3.13
CA GLY A 413 -8.58 1.92 -2.86
C GLY A 413 -8.97 3.24 -2.19
N ILE A 414 -10.25 3.42 -1.88
CA ILE A 414 -10.77 4.66 -1.29
C ILE A 414 -10.69 4.56 0.23
N ALA A 415 -9.79 5.33 0.84
CA ALA A 415 -9.59 5.37 2.27
C ALA A 415 -10.73 6.12 2.96
N HIS A 416 -11.43 5.43 3.85
CA HIS A 416 -12.40 5.96 4.78
C HIS A 416 -12.17 5.30 6.16
N PRO A 417 -10.99 5.54 6.77
CA PRO A 417 -10.67 4.99 8.07
C PRO A 417 -11.65 5.51 9.12
N TRP A 418 -11.93 4.66 10.11
CA TRP A 418 -12.76 5.05 11.24
C TRP A 418 -12.19 6.29 11.95
N LYS A 419 -13.05 7.25 12.31
CA LYS A 419 -12.67 8.58 12.81
C LYS A 419 -11.66 8.59 13.96
N LEU A 420 -11.62 7.57 14.81
CA LEU A 420 -10.63 7.50 15.90
C LEU A 420 -9.20 7.18 15.42
N PHE A 421 -9.03 6.68 14.20
CA PHE A 421 -7.70 6.40 13.64
C PHE A 421 -7.10 7.59 12.89
N CYS A 422 -7.92 8.54 12.43
CA CYS A 422 -7.46 9.81 11.88
C CYS A 422 -8.37 10.98 12.31
N PRO A 423 -8.29 11.42 13.58
CA PRO A 423 -9.10 12.54 14.06
C PRO A 423 -8.84 13.82 13.27
N ALA A 424 -9.91 14.48 12.81
CA ALA A 424 -9.85 15.69 11.97
C ALA A 424 -9.10 16.89 12.60
N PHE A 425 -8.90 16.90 13.92
CA PHE A 425 -8.15 17.97 14.61
C PHE A 425 -6.64 17.71 14.70
N ALA A 426 -6.16 16.51 14.35
CA ALA A 426 -4.78 16.09 14.53
C ALA A 426 -3.99 16.11 13.21
N LEU A 427 -4.14 17.19 12.43
CA LEU A 427 -3.44 17.35 11.15
C LEU A 427 -1.93 17.22 11.36
N ASN A 428 -1.30 16.41 10.53
CA ASN A 428 0.11 16.08 10.64
C ASN A 428 0.75 15.76 9.28
N HIS A 429 0.11 16.09 8.16
CA HIS A 429 0.68 15.84 6.84
C HIS A 429 0.15 16.82 5.81
N GLY A 430 1.05 17.40 5.02
CA GLY A 430 0.74 18.28 3.88
C GLY A 430 0.74 17.51 2.58
N VAL A 431 -0.35 17.59 1.81
CA VAL A 431 -0.53 16.87 0.54
C VAL A 431 -1.36 17.69 -0.44
N LEU A 432 -1.41 17.27 -1.70
CA LEU A 432 -2.04 18.03 -2.77
C LEU A 432 -3.25 17.30 -3.36
N ILE A 433 -4.45 17.88 -3.26
CA ILE A 433 -5.61 17.42 -4.03
C ILE A 433 -5.41 17.80 -5.50
N VAL A 434 -5.50 16.81 -6.39
CA VAL A 434 -5.34 16.99 -7.85
C VAL A 434 -6.59 16.60 -8.65
N GLY A 435 -7.57 15.99 -7.99
CA GLY A 435 -8.78 15.53 -8.66
C GLY A 435 -9.80 14.98 -7.69
N TYR A 436 -10.93 14.54 -8.22
CA TYR A 436 -11.95 13.77 -7.51
C TYR A 436 -12.68 12.86 -8.49
N GLY A 437 -13.40 11.89 -7.95
CA GLY A 437 -14.32 11.06 -8.71
C GLY A 437 -15.30 10.36 -7.78
N HIS A 438 -15.96 9.34 -8.31
CA HIS A 438 -16.81 8.47 -7.52
C HIS A 438 -16.77 7.04 -8.05
N GLU A 439 -16.85 6.06 -7.16
CA GLU A 439 -16.94 4.64 -7.54
C GLU A 439 -18.07 3.98 -6.76
N LYS A 440 -18.62 2.89 -7.30
CA LYS A 440 -19.51 2.03 -6.52
C LYS A 440 -18.68 0.98 -5.79
N ASP A 441 -18.92 0.80 -4.49
CA ASP A 441 -18.37 -0.35 -3.78
C ASP A 441 -19.06 -1.67 -4.20
N ARG A 442 -18.57 -2.79 -3.67
CA ARG A 442 -19.12 -4.14 -3.97
C ARG A 442 -20.61 -4.30 -3.60
N ARG A 443 -21.18 -3.40 -2.80
CA ARG A 443 -22.59 -3.38 -2.40
C ARG A 443 -23.40 -2.35 -3.20
N GLY A 444 -22.82 -1.74 -4.22
CA GLY A 444 -23.45 -0.72 -5.05
C GLY A 444 -23.56 0.65 -4.38
N LYS A 445 -22.93 0.87 -3.22
CA LYS A 445 -22.96 2.17 -2.54
C LYS A 445 -21.94 3.11 -3.18
N ASP A 446 -22.34 4.36 -3.36
CA ASP A 446 -21.48 5.41 -3.88
C ASP A 446 -20.35 5.76 -2.90
N GLN A 447 -19.14 5.85 -3.44
CA GLN A 447 -17.90 6.17 -2.74
C GLN A 447 -17.24 7.35 -3.46
N PRO A 448 -17.70 8.59 -3.22
CA PRO A 448 -17.02 9.77 -3.75
C PRO A 448 -15.63 9.89 -3.11
N TYR A 449 -14.63 10.29 -3.87
CA TYR A 449 -13.25 10.39 -3.39
C TYR A 449 -12.53 11.61 -3.94
N TRP A 450 -11.51 12.06 -3.20
CA TRP A 450 -10.45 12.93 -3.66
C TRP A 450 -9.31 12.09 -4.22
N ILE A 451 -8.64 12.57 -5.28
CA ILE A 451 -7.36 12.07 -5.78
C ILE A 451 -6.28 12.96 -5.19
N ILE A 452 -5.38 12.38 -4.39
CA ILE A 452 -4.41 13.14 -3.62
C ILE A 452 -2.99 12.68 -3.95
N LYS A 453 -2.15 13.64 -4.35
CA LYS A 453 -0.72 13.46 -4.60
C LYS A 453 0.03 13.47 -3.26
N ASN A 454 0.78 12.41 -2.98
CA ASN A 454 1.65 12.31 -1.81
C ASN A 454 3.12 12.57 -2.18
N SER A 455 3.97 12.73 -1.17
CA SER A 455 5.40 13.05 -1.28
C SER A 455 6.30 11.90 -0.78
N TRP A 456 5.85 10.65 -0.86
CA TRP A 456 6.56 9.48 -0.34
C TRP A 456 7.14 8.56 -1.42
N GLY A 457 7.30 9.09 -2.64
CA GLY A 457 7.79 8.35 -3.80
C GLY A 457 6.74 7.43 -4.43
N THR A 458 7.03 6.99 -5.66
CA THR A 458 6.13 6.21 -6.51
C THR A 458 5.88 4.79 -6.00
N LYS A 459 6.73 4.26 -5.12
CA LYS A 459 6.57 2.91 -4.53
C LYS A 459 5.49 2.83 -3.44
N TRP A 460 5.00 3.98 -2.97
CA TRP A 460 3.96 4.04 -1.96
C TRP A 460 2.59 4.29 -2.60
N GLY A 461 1.53 3.69 -2.03
CA GLY A 461 0.15 3.90 -2.48
C GLY A 461 -0.08 3.51 -3.95
N GLU A 462 -0.93 4.29 -4.62
CA GLU A 462 -1.30 4.13 -6.02
C GLU A 462 -0.32 4.92 -6.90
N SER A 463 0.90 4.39 -7.03
CA SER A 463 2.02 5.06 -7.74
C SER A 463 2.34 6.45 -7.17
N GLY A 464 2.30 6.60 -5.85
CA GLY A 464 2.52 7.86 -5.13
C GLY A 464 1.25 8.64 -4.79
N TYR A 465 0.11 8.22 -5.33
CA TYR A 465 -1.20 8.82 -5.02
C TYR A 465 -1.95 7.99 -4.00
N PHE A 466 -3.02 8.57 -3.46
CA PHE A 466 -4.05 7.83 -2.74
C PHE A 466 -5.40 8.47 -2.97
N ARG A 467 -6.46 7.69 -2.73
CA ARG A 467 -7.83 8.16 -2.77
C ARG A 467 -8.41 8.23 -1.38
N LEU A 468 -9.03 9.35 -1.04
CA LEU A 468 -9.63 9.62 0.28
C LEU A 468 -11.12 9.89 0.10
N PHE A 469 -11.97 9.29 0.91
CA PHE A 469 -13.41 9.50 0.85
C PHE A 469 -13.77 11.00 1.00
N ARG A 470 -14.60 11.50 0.09
CA ARG A 470 -14.98 12.92 -0.05
C ARG A 470 -16.35 13.18 0.53
N GLY A 471 -16.53 14.34 1.16
CA GLY A 471 -17.82 14.86 1.64
C GLY A 471 -18.12 14.61 3.12
N MET A 472 -17.17 14.07 3.89
CA MET A 472 -17.33 13.78 5.33
C MET A 472 -16.20 14.33 6.21
N ASN A 473 -15.36 15.21 5.67
CA ASN A 473 -14.16 15.75 6.31
C ASN A 473 -13.24 14.64 6.86
N VAL A 474 -13.09 13.56 6.09
CA VAL A 474 -12.31 12.39 6.50
C VAL A 474 -10.87 12.83 6.75
N CYS A 475 -10.32 12.43 7.90
CA CYS A 475 -8.98 12.82 8.37
C CYS A 475 -8.69 14.34 8.41
N GLY A 476 -9.73 15.19 8.42
CA GLY A 476 -9.56 16.65 8.49
C GLY A 476 -9.22 17.33 7.15
N VAL A 477 -9.48 16.67 6.02
CA VAL A 477 -9.12 17.13 4.67
C VAL A 477 -9.49 18.58 4.35
N ARG A 478 -10.56 19.13 4.95
CA ARG A 478 -11.02 20.52 4.70
C ARG A 478 -10.50 21.54 5.72
N GLU A 479 -9.80 21.11 6.76
CA GLU A 479 -9.42 21.97 7.89
C GLU A 479 -8.31 22.96 7.51
N MET A 480 -7.47 22.59 6.55
CA MET A 480 -6.38 23.42 6.04
C MET A 480 -6.27 23.36 4.52
N ALA A 481 -7.33 23.72 3.80
CA ALA A 481 -7.29 23.87 2.35
C ALA A 481 -6.77 25.27 1.96
N THR A 482 -5.74 25.34 1.13
CA THR A 482 -5.08 26.58 0.72
C THR A 482 -4.69 26.56 -0.76
N SER A 483 -4.57 27.74 -1.35
CA SER A 483 -4.17 27.88 -2.75
C SER A 483 -3.44 29.21 -2.99
N SER A 484 -2.45 29.19 -3.88
CA SER A 484 -1.76 30.37 -4.37
C SER A 484 -2.61 31.17 -5.36
N LEU A 485 -2.34 32.48 -5.46
CA LEU A 485 -2.90 33.36 -6.47
C LEU A 485 -1.79 33.87 -7.39
N ILE A 486 -1.99 33.68 -8.69
CA ILE A 486 -1.12 34.18 -9.76
C ILE A 486 -1.97 35.07 -10.67
N LYS A 487 -1.57 36.32 -10.83
CA LYS A 487 -2.31 37.36 -11.55
C LYS A 487 -2.02 37.38 -13.04
#